data_AF-A0A956D1X4-F1
#
_entry.id   AF-A0A956D1X4-F1
#
_cell.length_a   1.000
_cell.length_b   1.000
_cell.length_c   1.000
_cell.angle_alpha   90.00
_cell.angle_beta   90.00
_cell.angle_gamma   90.00
#
_symmetry.space_group_name_H-M   'P 1'
#
loop_
_entity.id
_entity.type
_entity.pdbx_description
1 polymer ?
#
loop_
_entity_poly.entity_id
_entity_poly.type
_entity_poly.pdbx_seq_one_letter_code
_entity_poly.pdbx_strand_id
1 'polypeptide(L)'
;MQQLRLGLLAAVLSMAVAGCADNPGAGRDGSTTGMDGSLPPDRDAGPNPTGGPCGTAGGACCAPGRICELGLDCGRGDVCCIASGSGASCSAASDCCRGLACQTGRCCAPRTASCTGSSDCCEGLLCSAGVCAAPEDVDSMPDTCGRPGQRCCDGFTCRDEGVCIEGTCTGCGGEGDRCCDGSSPCTSPTLACDVTSATCVNADPATACGEIDNACCPGLDGALTDCSGELVCRGGTCLRPDDTGFMGAPCSTRGTCDPGLVCDHRMDPSGLCETPPDDCGRDGQMCCDLGGSEGSCQGSFHCQFGSCTDCRGPSLTCLLGGLLPGQECCSGSVCRPAPLIPRCCMGQGGACENSLDCCGLMFCGGDGMCQCGSDGSFCIDSSECCEGSTCQTFMCRPAETMTMCLEERASCTSSSECCAGLSCSETRTEPTAPPVRQCCSGGSTACEENEDCCGRMLCEDGECQCIERDGLCDRDIECCGDDICLAGSCQDGMGCQRETETCDPTANECCGALRCARSIRESSHSCCVDRGVRCRTAADCCGNMTCDMTTETCTAVPTGMPCDSVNDCEDGVSCAESMPGAGDWTCRAPT
;
A
#
# COMPACT_ATOMS: atom_id res chain seq x y z
N MET A 1 -16.94 72.61 36.51
CA MET A 1 -18.39 72.65 36.20
C MET A 1 -18.76 71.31 35.57
N GLN A 2 -19.76 70.63 36.16
CA GLN A 2 -20.67 69.58 35.65
C GLN A 2 -20.11 68.50 34.68
N GLN A 3 -19.95 67.24 35.13
CA GLN A 3 -20.95 66.16 35.30
C GLN A 3 -21.32 65.40 34.01
N LEU A 4 -21.00 64.09 33.98
CA LEU A 4 -21.83 62.98 33.46
C LEU A 4 -21.08 61.66 33.78
N ARG A 5 -21.30 61.05 34.96
CA ARG A 5 -22.27 59.97 35.30
C ARG A 5 -22.05 58.66 34.52
N LEU A 6 -21.40 57.69 35.18
CA LEU A 6 -21.62 56.25 34.97
C LEU A 6 -22.10 55.65 36.30
N GLY A 7 -23.30 55.08 36.29
CA GLY A 7 -23.95 54.45 37.44
C GLY A 7 -24.27 52.99 37.14
N LEU A 8 -23.78 52.13 38.02
CA LEU A 8 -23.97 50.68 38.13
C LEU A 8 -25.40 50.35 38.64
N LEU A 9 -25.92 49.15 38.27
CA LEU A 9 -26.75 48.19 39.07
C LEU A 9 -27.66 47.38 38.10
N ALA A 10 -27.35 46.11 37.85
CA ALA A 10 -27.69 44.92 38.65
C ALA A 10 -29.15 44.44 38.48
N ALA A 11 -29.30 43.28 37.83
CA ALA A 11 -30.51 42.45 37.92
C ALA A 11 -30.08 40.98 38.06
N VAL A 12 -30.51 40.40 39.18
CA VAL A 12 -30.46 38.99 39.58
C VAL A 12 -31.73 38.31 39.03
N LEU A 13 -31.65 37.13 38.40
CA LEU A 13 -32.55 36.00 38.71
C LEU A 13 -32.18 34.69 37.99
N SER A 14 -32.58 33.61 38.66
CA SER A 14 -32.14 32.23 38.60
C SER A 14 -33.03 31.31 37.72
N MET A 15 -32.59 30.04 37.62
CA MET A 15 -33.32 28.78 37.38
C MET A 15 -33.55 28.33 35.92
N ALA A 16 -32.95 27.19 35.56
CA ALA A 16 -33.66 25.91 35.41
C ALA A 16 -32.66 24.74 35.23
N VAL A 17 -32.59 23.85 36.21
CA VAL A 17 -32.04 22.49 36.08
C VAL A 17 -33.23 21.53 36.22
N ALA A 18 -33.46 20.73 35.19
CA ALA A 18 -34.25 19.50 35.18
C ALA A 18 -33.41 18.48 34.40
N GLY A 19 -33.19 17.23 34.82
CA GLY A 19 -33.86 16.42 35.82
C GLY A 19 -34.40 15.14 35.17
N CYS A 20 -34.06 14.00 35.78
CA CYS A 20 -34.49 12.60 35.55
C CYS A 20 -33.58 11.73 34.65
N ALA A 21 -33.22 10.47 34.94
CA ALA A 21 -33.05 9.58 36.11
C ALA A 21 -33.26 8.13 35.62
N ASP A 22 -32.30 7.24 35.95
CA ASP A 22 -32.39 5.80 36.32
C ASP A 22 -33.30 4.82 35.50
N ASN A 23 -32.98 3.55 35.25
CA ASN A 23 -32.48 2.50 36.17
C ASN A 23 -32.20 1.16 35.40
N PRO A 24 -32.02 -0.05 36.01
CA PRO A 24 -31.00 -1.03 35.64
C PRO A 24 -31.59 -2.41 35.23
N GLY A 25 -30.74 -3.42 34.99
CA GLY A 25 -31.20 -4.80 34.80
C GLY A 25 -30.06 -5.80 34.66
N ALA A 26 -29.91 -6.65 35.66
CA ALA A 26 -28.91 -7.71 35.77
C ALA A 26 -29.23 -8.96 34.93
N GLY A 27 -28.19 -9.70 34.56
CA GLY A 27 -28.27 -11.09 34.08
C GLY A 27 -26.88 -11.75 34.09
N ARG A 28 -26.61 -12.55 35.12
CA ARG A 28 -25.51 -13.52 35.21
C ARG A 28 -25.95 -14.84 34.56
N ASP A 29 -25.00 -15.55 33.94
CA ASP A 29 -24.76 -17.02 33.88
C ASP A 29 -23.67 -17.23 32.80
N GLY A 30 -22.58 -18.00 32.89
CA GLY A 30 -22.00 -18.87 33.90
C GLY A 30 -20.56 -19.26 33.45
N SER A 31 -19.71 -19.56 34.44
CA SER A 31 -18.35 -20.15 34.38
C SER A 31 -18.26 -21.37 33.43
N THR A 32 -17.18 -21.65 32.70
CA THR A 32 -15.98 -22.36 33.22
C THR A 32 -14.67 -22.08 32.46
N THR A 33 -13.68 -21.56 33.20
CA THR A 33 -12.25 -21.93 33.27
C THR A 33 -11.51 -22.51 32.05
N GLY A 34 -10.43 -21.80 31.68
CA GLY A 34 -9.25 -22.28 30.96
C GLY A 34 -8.09 -21.26 31.05
N MET A 35 -7.64 -20.95 32.26
CA MET A 35 -6.31 -20.36 32.57
C MET A 35 -5.22 -21.41 32.20
N ASP A 36 -3.97 -21.18 31.79
CA ASP A 36 -3.00 -20.10 31.99
C ASP A 36 -1.88 -20.16 30.93
N GLY A 37 -1.25 -19.01 30.69
CA GLY A 37 0.05 -18.90 30.02
C GLY A 37 0.63 -17.49 30.04
N SER A 38 0.20 -16.62 30.97
CA SER A 38 0.78 -15.29 31.14
C SER A 38 1.97 -15.39 32.10
N LEU A 39 3.18 -15.40 31.55
CA LEU A 39 4.39 -15.20 32.36
C LEU A 39 4.46 -13.73 32.84
N PRO A 40 4.92 -13.47 34.08
CA PRO A 40 5.14 -12.13 34.58
C PRO A 40 6.23 -11.41 33.76
N PRO A 41 6.24 -10.06 33.73
CA PRO A 41 7.25 -9.31 32.98
C PRO A 41 8.59 -9.41 33.69
N ASP A 42 9.40 -10.39 33.33
CA ASP A 42 10.81 -10.43 33.68
C ASP A 42 11.52 -9.28 32.95
N ARG A 43 11.98 -8.34 33.76
CA ARG A 43 12.97 -7.33 33.41
C ARG A 43 14.28 -8.07 33.15
N ASP A 44 14.54 -8.47 31.91
CA ASP A 44 15.86 -8.65 31.28
C ASP A 44 15.76 -9.21 29.83
N ALA A 45 14.75 -8.81 29.06
CA ALA A 45 14.68 -9.09 27.62
C ALA A 45 15.04 -7.81 26.83
N GLY A 46 16.17 -7.84 26.13
CA GLY A 46 16.63 -6.76 25.28
C GLY A 46 15.64 -6.39 24.16
N PRO A 47 15.72 -5.17 23.62
CA PRO A 47 14.75 -4.66 22.65
C PRO A 47 14.74 -5.49 21.37
N ASN A 48 13.55 -5.92 20.97
CA ASN A 48 13.22 -6.36 19.62
C ASN A 48 13.55 -5.22 18.63
N PRO A 49 14.37 -5.44 17.58
CA PRO A 49 14.75 -4.37 16.63
C PRO A 49 13.61 -3.89 15.72
N THR A 50 12.42 -4.51 15.76
CA THR A 50 11.25 -4.09 14.94
C THR A 50 9.97 -4.28 15.74
N GLY A 51 9.53 -3.25 16.49
CA GLY A 51 8.42 -3.29 17.47
C GLY A 51 7.00 -3.58 16.97
N GLY A 52 6.81 -4.59 16.11
CA GLY A 52 5.50 -5.12 15.70
C GLY A 52 5.10 -6.41 16.44
N PRO A 53 3.81 -6.80 16.38
CA PRO A 53 3.36 -8.10 16.90
C PRO A 53 4.07 -9.25 16.16
N CYS A 54 4.57 -10.23 16.92
CA CYS A 54 5.17 -11.46 16.39
C CYS A 54 4.15 -12.61 16.47
N GLY A 55 4.32 -13.65 15.66
CA GLY A 55 3.56 -14.89 15.74
C GLY A 55 2.34 -15.01 14.83
N THR A 56 1.92 -13.94 14.15
CA THR A 56 0.79 -13.93 13.20
C THR A 56 1.18 -14.52 11.83
N ALA A 57 0.21 -15.01 11.07
CA ALA A 57 0.45 -15.50 9.69
C ALA A 57 1.11 -14.42 8.82
N GLY A 58 2.25 -14.75 8.20
CA GLY A 58 3.07 -13.80 7.44
C GLY A 58 3.91 -12.83 8.28
N GLY A 59 3.79 -12.87 9.61
CA GLY A 59 4.55 -12.06 10.56
C GLY A 59 5.82 -12.75 11.07
N ALA A 60 6.68 -12.01 11.78
CA ALA A 60 7.93 -12.54 12.33
C ALA A 60 7.67 -13.56 13.46
N CYS A 61 8.49 -14.60 13.56
CA CYS A 61 8.39 -15.57 14.65
C CYS A 61 8.73 -14.95 16.01
N CYS A 62 8.02 -15.34 17.06
CA CYS A 62 8.29 -14.81 18.40
C CYS A 62 9.59 -15.37 18.99
N ALA A 63 10.54 -14.49 19.31
CA ALA A 63 11.72 -14.81 20.09
C ALA A 63 11.38 -14.93 21.59
N PRO A 64 12.03 -15.82 22.37
CA PRO A 64 13.16 -16.69 22.01
C PRO A 64 12.77 -18.09 21.50
N GLY A 65 11.47 -18.40 21.35
CA GLY A 65 11.01 -19.77 21.10
C GLY A 65 10.69 -20.13 19.64
N ARG A 66 10.82 -19.19 18.68
CA ARG A 66 10.33 -19.34 17.30
C ARG A 66 8.86 -19.79 17.27
N ILE A 67 8.05 -19.18 18.12
CA ILE A 67 6.65 -19.55 18.33
C ILE A 67 5.77 -18.75 17.38
N CYS A 68 4.78 -19.42 16.79
CA CYS A 68 3.70 -18.84 15.99
C CYS A 68 2.35 -19.22 16.61
N GLU A 69 1.27 -18.57 16.19
CA GLU A 69 -0.10 -18.92 16.59
C GLU A 69 -0.44 -20.37 16.18
N LEU A 70 -1.40 -20.99 16.90
CA LEU A 70 -1.81 -22.39 16.69
C LEU A 70 -2.13 -22.68 15.21
N GLY A 71 -1.43 -23.65 14.61
CA GLY A 71 -1.59 -24.05 13.21
C GLY A 71 -0.58 -23.44 12.24
N LEU A 72 0.30 -22.55 12.73
CA LEU A 72 1.42 -21.97 12.00
C LEU A 72 2.75 -22.51 12.51
N ASP A 73 3.71 -22.68 11.61
CA ASP A 73 5.08 -23.03 11.91
C ASP A 73 6.03 -21.89 11.55
N CYS A 74 7.13 -21.80 12.29
CA CYS A 74 8.18 -20.84 11.98
C CYS A 74 9.02 -21.35 10.80
N GLY A 75 8.75 -20.77 9.63
CA GLY A 75 9.40 -21.14 8.37
C GLY A 75 10.82 -20.62 8.21
N ARG A 76 11.45 -21.00 7.11
CA ARG A 76 12.79 -20.52 6.73
C ARG A 76 12.72 -19.03 6.39
N GLY A 77 13.36 -18.19 7.22
CA GLY A 77 13.29 -16.73 7.12
C GLY A 77 12.71 -16.03 8.36
N ASP A 78 12.44 -16.78 9.44
CA ASP A 78 11.86 -16.26 10.70
C ASP A 78 10.47 -15.64 10.49
N VAL A 79 9.68 -16.21 9.58
CA VAL A 79 8.28 -15.81 9.28
C VAL A 79 7.34 -16.99 9.57
N CYS A 80 6.21 -16.71 10.21
CA CYS A 80 5.16 -17.68 10.50
C CYS A 80 4.33 -18.01 9.25
N CYS A 81 4.20 -19.30 8.94
CA CYS A 81 3.54 -19.81 7.74
C CYS A 81 2.76 -21.11 8.03
N ILE A 82 1.86 -21.50 7.15
CA ILE A 82 1.07 -22.74 7.31
C ILE A 82 1.89 -23.95 6.84
N ALA A 83 2.11 -24.92 7.74
CA ALA A 83 2.77 -26.18 7.40
C ALA A 83 1.81 -27.20 6.75
N SER A 84 2.37 -28.19 6.05
CA SER A 84 1.59 -29.30 5.51
C SER A 84 0.97 -30.11 6.65
N GLY A 85 -0.33 -30.39 6.56
CA GLY A 85 -1.05 -31.18 7.56
C GLY A 85 -1.46 -30.42 8.84
N SER A 86 -1.18 -29.11 8.96
CA SER A 86 -1.48 -28.34 10.18
C SER A 86 -2.97 -28.00 10.39
N GLY A 87 -3.85 -28.43 9.47
CA GLY A 87 -5.30 -28.21 9.54
C GLY A 87 -5.75 -26.75 9.31
N ALA A 88 -4.82 -25.80 9.27
CA ALA A 88 -5.08 -24.40 8.95
C ALA A 88 -5.34 -24.21 7.45
N SER A 89 -6.24 -23.27 7.13
CA SER A 89 -6.65 -23.03 5.75
C SER A 89 -5.79 -21.98 5.05
N CYS A 90 -5.41 -22.23 3.81
CA CYS A 90 -4.69 -21.27 2.96
C CYS A 90 -5.63 -20.70 1.88
N SER A 91 -5.35 -19.48 1.45
CA SER A 91 -6.02 -18.82 0.32
C SER A 91 -5.10 -18.70 -0.90
N ALA A 92 -3.79 -18.69 -0.68
CA ALA A 92 -2.76 -18.66 -1.71
C ALA A 92 -1.52 -19.46 -1.27
N ALA A 93 -0.66 -19.81 -2.24
CA ALA A 93 0.59 -20.53 -1.96
C ALA A 93 1.57 -19.73 -1.08
N SER A 94 1.44 -18.40 -1.03
CA SER A 94 2.22 -17.51 -0.14
C SER A 94 1.88 -17.69 1.34
N ASP A 95 0.70 -18.23 1.66
CA ASP A 95 0.27 -18.49 3.04
C ASP A 95 0.96 -19.74 3.60
N CYS A 96 1.40 -20.62 2.70
CA CYS A 96 2.08 -21.85 3.03
C CYS A 96 3.57 -21.64 3.24
N CYS A 97 4.16 -22.49 4.07
CA CYS A 97 5.61 -22.50 4.23
C CYS A 97 6.32 -22.75 2.90
N ARG A 98 7.48 -22.10 2.73
CA ARG A 98 8.22 -22.09 1.47
C ARG A 98 8.41 -23.51 0.90
N GLY A 99 7.92 -23.72 -0.31
CA GLY A 99 7.99 -25.00 -1.02
C GLY A 99 6.72 -25.84 -0.95
N LEU A 100 5.68 -25.37 -0.26
CA LEU A 100 4.35 -25.97 -0.23
C LEU A 100 3.40 -25.26 -1.20
N ALA A 101 2.37 -25.96 -1.64
CA ALA A 101 1.30 -25.44 -2.49
C ALA A 101 0.00 -25.32 -1.69
N CYS A 102 -0.85 -24.37 -2.05
CA CYS A 102 -2.20 -24.26 -1.50
C CYS A 102 -3.20 -24.97 -2.43
N GLN A 103 -3.78 -26.08 -1.99
CA GLN A 103 -4.77 -26.85 -2.76
C GLN A 103 -5.98 -27.14 -1.90
N THR A 104 -7.19 -26.90 -2.43
CA THR A 104 -8.46 -27.09 -1.71
C THR A 104 -8.50 -26.40 -0.35
N GLY A 105 -7.83 -25.25 -0.23
CA GLY A 105 -7.73 -24.48 1.00
C GLY A 105 -6.81 -25.08 2.05
N ARG A 106 -5.91 -26.01 1.72
CA ARG A 106 -4.90 -26.57 2.64
C ARG A 106 -3.50 -26.53 2.02
N CYS A 107 -2.49 -26.33 2.86
CA CYS A 107 -1.11 -26.43 2.42
C CYS A 107 -0.70 -27.90 2.28
N CYS A 108 -0.18 -28.25 1.11
CA CYS A 108 0.27 -29.59 0.77
C CYS A 108 1.66 -29.55 0.12
N ALA A 109 2.38 -30.66 0.24
CA ALA A 109 3.72 -30.86 -0.28
C ALA A 109 3.65 -31.35 -1.74
N PRO A 110 4.24 -30.61 -2.69
CA PRO A 110 4.26 -31.00 -4.11
C PRO A 110 5.18 -32.20 -4.34
N ARG A 111 5.15 -32.78 -5.56
CA ARG A 111 6.00 -33.92 -5.94
C ARG A 111 7.48 -33.58 -5.66
N THR A 112 8.22 -34.52 -5.09
CA THR A 112 9.61 -34.40 -4.59
C THR A 112 9.81 -33.62 -3.28
N ALA A 113 8.77 -33.06 -2.67
CA ALA A 113 8.86 -32.43 -1.36
C ALA A 113 8.83 -33.47 -0.23
N SER A 114 9.43 -33.11 0.91
CA SER A 114 9.47 -33.97 2.10
C SER A 114 8.10 -34.13 2.74
N CYS A 115 7.79 -35.33 3.21
CA CYS A 115 6.52 -35.66 3.88
C CYS A 115 6.74 -36.63 5.03
N THR A 116 5.81 -36.64 5.98
CA THR A 116 5.76 -37.59 7.11
C THR A 116 4.64 -38.60 6.91
N GLY A 117 3.57 -38.22 6.20
CA GLY A 117 2.49 -39.09 5.74
C GLY A 117 1.88 -38.63 4.42
N SER A 118 1.10 -39.48 3.77
CA SER A 118 0.47 -39.15 2.48
C SER A 118 -0.55 -38.01 2.57
N SER A 119 -1.06 -37.71 3.77
CA SER A 119 -1.89 -36.52 4.03
C SER A 119 -1.14 -35.19 3.91
N ASP A 120 0.19 -35.24 3.95
CA ASP A 120 1.04 -34.06 3.77
C ASP A 120 1.19 -33.72 2.28
N CYS A 121 0.98 -34.69 1.39
CA CYS A 121 1.18 -34.55 -0.05
C CYS A 121 -0.06 -33.96 -0.75
N CYS A 122 0.17 -33.25 -1.85
CA CYS A 122 -0.92 -32.75 -2.69
C CYS A 122 -1.74 -33.88 -3.32
N GLU A 123 -2.96 -33.57 -3.76
CA GLU A 123 -3.91 -34.56 -4.27
C GLU A 123 -3.28 -35.43 -5.37
N GLY A 124 -3.48 -36.74 -5.28
CA GLY A 124 -2.91 -37.71 -6.22
C GLY A 124 -1.44 -38.08 -5.97
N LEU A 125 -0.81 -37.61 -4.89
CA LEU A 125 0.56 -37.98 -4.50
C LEU A 125 0.56 -38.80 -3.20
N LEU A 126 1.57 -39.66 -3.05
CA LEU A 126 1.76 -40.49 -1.87
C LEU A 126 3.11 -40.24 -1.22
N CYS A 127 3.17 -40.35 0.11
CA CYS A 127 4.43 -40.19 0.82
C CYS A 127 5.23 -41.50 0.78
N SER A 128 6.30 -41.54 -0.02
CA SER A 128 7.19 -42.69 -0.16
C SER A 128 8.61 -42.32 0.23
N ALA A 129 9.22 -43.08 1.14
CA ALA A 129 10.57 -42.82 1.65
C ALA A 129 10.78 -41.37 2.17
N GLY A 130 9.72 -40.77 2.74
CA GLY A 130 9.73 -39.40 3.25
C GLY A 130 9.63 -38.32 2.17
N VAL A 131 9.23 -38.67 0.94
CA VAL A 131 9.08 -37.76 -0.19
C VAL A 131 7.75 -38.00 -0.91
N CYS A 132 7.05 -36.93 -1.31
CA CYS A 132 5.82 -37.03 -2.10
C CYS A 132 6.15 -37.48 -3.53
N ALA A 133 5.62 -38.64 -3.93
CA ALA A 133 5.82 -39.23 -5.25
C ALA A 133 4.47 -39.55 -5.89
N ALA A 134 4.43 -39.60 -7.23
CA ALA A 134 3.25 -40.12 -7.90
C ALA A 134 3.18 -41.65 -7.68
N PRO A 135 1.98 -42.25 -7.60
CA PRO A 135 1.83 -43.69 -7.37
C PRO A 135 2.59 -44.56 -8.38
N GLU A 136 2.73 -44.06 -9.61
CA GLU A 136 3.47 -44.68 -10.71
C GLU A 136 5.00 -44.63 -10.55
N ASP A 137 5.54 -43.72 -9.74
CA ASP A 137 6.99 -43.57 -9.51
C ASP A 137 7.50 -44.51 -8.41
N VAL A 138 6.61 -45.15 -7.65
CA VAL A 138 6.98 -45.93 -6.47
C VAL A 138 7.17 -47.38 -6.89
N ASP A 139 8.38 -47.67 -7.38
CA ASP A 139 8.82 -48.95 -7.96
C ASP A 139 8.78 -50.18 -7.02
N SER A 140 8.17 -50.10 -5.83
CA SER A 140 8.09 -51.22 -4.88
C SER A 140 7.01 -51.01 -3.80
N MET A 141 5.73 -50.93 -4.20
CA MET A 141 4.63 -51.12 -3.25
C MET A 141 4.58 -52.62 -2.88
N PRO A 142 4.70 -53.03 -1.61
CA PRO A 142 4.72 -54.45 -1.27
C PRO A 142 3.37 -55.11 -1.61
N ASP A 143 3.41 -56.24 -2.34
CA ASP A 143 2.27 -57.10 -2.71
C ASP A 143 1.43 -57.63 -1.52
N THR A 144 1.67 -57.15 -0.30
CA THR A 144 1.12 -57.65 0.96
C THR A 144 -0.09 -56.89 1.47
N CYS A 145 -0.54 -55.83 0.78
CA CYS A 145 -1.77 -55.12 1.12
C CYS A 145 -2.61 -54.85 -0.14
N GLY A 146 -3.92 -54.64 0.06
CA GLY A 146 -4.80 -54.12 -0.99
C GLY A 146 -5.54 -55.16 -1.85
N ARG A 147 -5.14 -56.44 -1.92
CA ARG A 147 -5.91 -57.46 -2.67
C ARG A 147 -7.10 -57.99 -1.85
N PRO A 148 -8.19 -58.50 -2.48
CA PRO A 148 -9.27 -59.17 -1.76
C PRO A 148 -8.72 -60.27 -0.83
N GLY A 149 -9.03 -60.18 0.47
CA GLY A 149 -8.54 -61.06 1.54
C GLY A 149 -7.23 -60.63 2.23
N GLN A 150 -6.60 -59.52 1.82
CA GLN A 150 -5.37 -58.98 2.43
C GLN A 150 -5.65 -57.76 3.32
N ARG A 151 -4.66 -57.35 4.12
CA ARG A 151 -4.75 -56.12 4.94
C ARG A 151 -4.89 -54.87 4.04
N CYS A 152 -5.62 -53.86 4.50
CA CYS A 152 -5.71 -52.57 3.82
C CYS A 152 -4.37 -51.84 3.81
N CYS A 153 -4.06 -51.13 2.73
CA CYS A 153 -2.88 -50.27 2.72
C CYS A 153 -3.12 -49.03 3.59
N ASP A 154 -2.13 -48.63 4.39
CA ASP A 154 -2.20 -47.43 5.24
C ASP A 154 -2.47 -46.20 4.35
N GLY A 155 -3.62 -45.55 4.55
CA GLY A 155 -4.06 -44.41 3.72
C GLY A 155 -5.13 -44.70 2.66
N PHE A 156 -5.77 -45.87 2.71
CA PHE A 156 -7.05 -46.19 2.05
C PHE A 156 -7.06 -46.23 0.51
N THR A 157 -6.65 -47.36 -0.06
CA THR A 157 -7.37 -47.97 -1.20
C THR A 157 -7.03 -49.45 -1.29
N CYS A 158 -8.05 -50.31 -1.44
CA CYS A 158 -7.84 -51.70 -1.85
C CYS A 158 -7.73 -51.73 -3.38
N ARG A 159 -6.83 -52.54 -3.92
CA ARG A 159 -6.74 -52.85 -5.35
C ARG A 159 -7.91 -53.75 -5.76
N ASP A 160 -8.24 -53.71 -7.04
CA ASP A 160 -9.25 -54.57 -7.68
C ASP A 160 -10.64 -54.45 -7.05
N GLU A 161 -11.14 -53.19 -6.94
CA GLU A 161 -12.53 -52.89 -6.56
C GLU A 161 -12.93 -53.47 -5.19
N GLY A 162 -12.03 -53.41 -4.20
CA GLY A 162 -12.29 -53.83 -2.83
C GLY A 162 -12.55 -52.66 -1.87
N VAL A 163 -13.24 -52.90 -0.77
CA VAL A 163 -13.43 -51.93 0.32
C VAL A 163 -12.68 -52.41 1.56
N CYS A 164 -12.05 -51.48 2.27
CA CYS A 164 -11.39 -51.77 3.54
C CYS A 164 -12.41 -51.92 4.68
N ILE A 165 -12.59 -53.14 5.18
CA ILE A 165 -13.48 -53.43 6.30
C ILE A 165 -12.67 -54.07 7.42
N GLU A 166 -12.68 -53.44 8.60
CA GLU A 166 -11.97 -53.93 9.79
C GLU A 166 -10.48 -54.25 9.53
N GLY A 167 -9.85 -53.50 8.62
CA GLY A 167 -8.44 -53.66 8.25
C GLY A 167 -8.16 -54.74 7.20
N THR A 168 -9.18 -55.35 6.58
CA THR A 168 -9.04 -56.33 5.49
C THR A 168 -9.85 -55.91 4.26
N CYS A 169 -9.31 -56.12 3.07
CA CYS A 169 -9.97 -55.82 1.81
C CYS A 169 -11.00 -56.90 1.44
N THR A 170 -12.27 -56.53 1.30
CA THR A 170 -13.35 -57.40 0.83
C THR A 170 -13.95 -56.90 -0.48
N GLY A 171 -14.42 -57.80 -1.34
CA GLY A 171 -15.10 -57.44 -2.58
C GLY A 171 -16.43 -56.72 -2.32
N CYS A 172 -16.83 -55.84 -3.24
CA CYS A 172 -18.05 -55.03 -3.16
C CYS A 172 -18.79 -55.03 -4.52
N GLY A 173 -20.04 -54.55 -4.51
CA GLY A 173 -20.81 -54.26 -5.72
C GLY A 173 -21.68 -55.37 -6.32
N GLY A 174 -21.66 -56.60 -5.80
CA GLY A 174 -22.61 -57.65 -6.17
C GLY A 174 -24.01 -57.46 -5.57
N GLU A 175 -25.02 -58.18 -6.07
CA GLU A 175 -26.40 -58.08 -5.54
C GLU A 175 -26.44 -58.51 -4.06
N GLY A 176 -26.86 -57.61 -3.18
CA GLY A 176 -26.83 -57.78 -1.72
C GLY A 176 -25.50 -57.46 -1.05
N ASP A 177 -24.43 -57.19 -1.80
CA ASP A 177 -23.15 -56.72 -1.26
C ASP A 177 -23.18 -55.22 -0.97
N ARG A 178 -22.18 -54.74 -0.22
CA ARG A 178 -22.03 -53.30 0.04
C ARG A 178 -21.52 -52.54 -1.18
N CYS A 179 -21.86 -51.26 -1.23
CA CYS A 179 -21.40 -50.35 -2.29
C CYS A 179 -19.91 -50.04 -2.13
N CYS A 180 -19.20 -49.90 -3.26
CA CYS A 180 -17.74 -49.82 -3.30
C CYS A 180 -17.17 -48.52 -2.72
N ASP A 181 -17.94 -47.43 -2.75
CA ASP A 181 -17.43 -46.11 -2.38
C ASP A 181 -18.34 -45.40 -1.34
N GLY A 182 -19.27 -46.16 -0.73
CA GLY A 182 -20.33 -45.61 0.12
C GLY A 182 -21.37 -44.74 -0.61
N SER A 183 -21.16 -44.42 -1.90
CA SER A 183 -22.08 -43.59 -2.70
C SER A 183 -22.14 -43.89 -4.22
N SER A 184 -21.29 -44.76 -4.78
CA SER A 184 -21.36 -45.27 -6.18
C SER A 184 -20.48 -46.53 -6.37
N PRO A 185 -20.46 -47.16 -7.58
CA PRO A 185 -21.52 -48.00 -8.14
C PRO A 185 -21.34 -49.49 -7.78
N CYS A 186 -22.45 -50.23 -7.90
CA CYS A 186 -22.47 -51.68 -7.89
C CYS A 186 -21.86 -52.20 -9.21
N THR A 187 -21.23 -53.37 -9.20
CA THR A 187 -20.48 -53.89 -10.36
C THR A 187 -21.38 -54.34 -11.52
N SER A 188 -22.71 -54.34 -11.34
CA SER A 188 -23.70 -54.60 -12.39
C SER A 188 -24.56 -53.36 -12.70
N PRO A 189 -24.81 -53.04 -13.98
CA PRO A 189 -25.66 -51.91 -14.39
C PRO A 189 -27.14 -52.09 -14.04
N THR A 190 -27.56 -53.27 -13.57
CA THR A 190 -28.93 -53.55 -13.11
C THR A 190 -29.10 -53.36 -11.60
N LEU A 191 -28.03 -53.03 -10.88
CA LEU A 191 -28.01 -52.87 -9.43
C LEU A 191 -27.71 -51.43 -9.06
N ALA A 192 -28.51 -50.85 -8.17
CA ALA A 192 -28.31 -49.53 -7.61
C ALA A 192 -27.90 -49.63 -6.13
N CYS A 193 -27.03 -48.72 -5.68
CA CYS A 193 -26.65 -48.63 -4.28
C CYS A 193 -27.77 -47.97 -3.47
N ASP A 194 -28.45 -48.72 -2.61
CA ASP A 194 -29.36 -48.15 -1.63
C ASP A 194 -28.54 -47.52 -0.49
N VAL A 195 -28.48 -46.19 -0.47
CA VAL A 195 -27.74 -45.39 0.53
C VAL A 195 -28.24 -45.61 1.97
N THR A 196 -29.44 -46.14 2.15
CA THR A 196 -30.04 -46.38 3.47
C THR A 196 -29.52 -47.68 4.09
N SER A 197 -29.40 -48.72 3.28
CA SER A 197 -28.88 -50.02 3.68
C SER A 197 -27.38 -50.19 3.39
N ALA A 198 -26.79 -49.27 2.62
CA ALA A 198 -25.46 -49.34 2.04
C ALA A 198 -25.21 -50.63 1.25
N THR A 199 -26.25 -51.16 0.58
CA THR A 199 -26.19 -52.40 -0.19
C THR A 199 -26.76 -52.26 -1.61
N CYS A 200 -26.27 -53.10 -2.51
CA CYS A 200 -26.65 -53.12 -3.92
C CYS A 200 -27.95 -53.91 -4.14
N VAL A 201 -28.98 -53.25 -4.69
CA VAL A 201 -30.31 -53.83 -4.91
C VAL A 201 -30.78 -53.68 -6.35
N ASN A 202 -31.63 -54.59 -6.82
CA ASN A 202 -32.21 -54.56 -8.18
C ASN A 202 -33.10 -53.31 -8.35
N ALA A 203 -32.79 -52.48 -9.36
CA ALA A 203 -33.53 -51.24 -9.62
C ALA A 203 -34.79 -51.50 -10.48
N ASP A 204 -35.94 -51.00 -10.03
CA ASP A 204 -37.21 -51.01 -10.77
C ASP A 204 -37.09 -50.10 -12.03
N PRO A 205 -37.57 -50.48 -13.23
CA PRO A 205 -37.45 -49.68 -14.46
C PRO A 205 -38.05 -48.26 -14.40
N ALA A 206 -38.84 -47.91 -13.38
CA ALA A 206 -39.27 -46.53 -13.13
C ALA A 206 -38.15 -45.60 -12.62
N THR A 207 -37.00 -46.15 -12.17
CA THR A 207 -35.81 -45.38 -11.74
C THR A 207 -34.66 -45.41 -12.75
N ALA A 208 -34.84 -46.07 -13.91
CA ALA A 208 -33.78 -46.22 -14.92
C ALA A 208 -33.86 -45.20 -16.09
N CYS A 209 -34.99 -44.53 -16.25
CA CYS A 209 -35.20 -43.45 -17.23
C CYS A 209 -35.96 -42.30 -16.55
N GLY A 210 -35.87 -41.09 -17.08
CA GLY A 210 -36.68 -39.97 -16.63
C GLY A 210 -36.11 -39.13 -15.47
N GLU A 211 -35.00 -39.53 -14.86
CA GLU A 211 -34.25 -38.64 -13.95
C GLU A 211 -33.33 -37.69 -14.73
N ILE A 212 -32.83 -36.65 -14.06
CA ILE A 212 -31.93 -35.68 -14.69
C ILE A 212 -30.69 -36.37 -15.28
N ASP A 213 -30.29 -35.95 -16.48
CA ASP A 213 -29.19 -36.49 -17.27
C ASP A 213 -29.36 -37.94 -17.75
N ASN A 214 -30.51 -38.57 -17.47
CA ASN A 214 -30.86 -39.90 -17.98
C ASN A 214 -31.72 -39.82 -19.24
N ALA A 215 -31.78 -40.95 -19.95
CA ALA A 215 -32.61 -41.07 -21.15
C ALA A 215 -34.09 -40.80 -20.83
N CYS A 216 -34.80 -40.16 -21.75
CA CYS A 216 -36.24 -39.94 -21.59
C CYS A 216 -36.98 -41.28 -21.54
N CYS A 217 -38.03 -41.34 -20.73
CA CYS A 217 -38.88 -42.51 -20.71
C CYS A 217 -39.73 -42.59 -21.98
N PRO A 218 -39.99 -43.81 -22.47
CA PRO A 218 -40.92 -44.02 -23.56
C PRO A 218 -42.34 -43.62 -23.10
N GLY A 219 -42.94 -42.67 -23.81
CA GLY A 219 -44.34 -42.30 -23.63
C GLY A 219 -45.29 -43.41 -24.12
N LEU A 220 -46.60 -43.20 -23.93
CA LEU A 220 -47.65 -44.18 -24.29
C LEU A 220 -47.66 -44.58 -25.78
N ASP A 221 -47.08 -43.74 -26.64
CA ASP A 221 -46.98 -43.96 -28.09
C ASP A 221 -45.64 -44.61 -28.51
N GLY A 222 -44.78 -44.95 -27.55
CA GLY A 222 -43.46 -45.58 -27.77
C GLY A 222 -42.34 -44.60 -28.13
N ALA A 223 -42.60 -43.30 -28.22
CA ALA A 223 -41.58 -42.26 -28.41
C ALA A 223 -40.95 -41.85 -27.07
N LEU A 224 -39.62 -41.68 -27.02
CA LEU A 224 -38.89 -41.18 -25.83
C LEU A 224 -39.18 -39.69 -25.64
N THR A 225 -40.19 -39.35 -24.84
CA THR A 225 -40.63 -37.95 -24.65
C THR A 225 -40.86 -37.56 -23.20
N ASP A 226 -40.86 -38.51 -22.26
CA ASP A 226 -41.33 -38.25 -20.90
C ASP A 226 -40.20 -38.21 -19.88
N CYS A 227 -40.33 -37.35 -18.87
CA CYS A 227 -39.36 -37.19 -17.78
C CYS A 227 -40.09 -37.09 -16.44
N SER A 228 -39.40 -37.46 -15.35
CA SER A 228 -39.96 -37.35 -14.01
C SER A 228 -39.97 -35.89 -13.52
N GLY A 229 -41.05 -35.50 -12.85
CA GLY A 229 -41.17 -34.16 -12.25
C GLY A 229 -41.31 -33.02 -13.28
N GLU A 230 -40.57 -31.93 -13.07
CA GLU A 230 -40.58 -30.72 -13.91
C GLU A 230 -39.51 -30.73 -15.03
N LEU A 231 -38.83 -31.86 -15.23
CA LEU A 231 -37.78 -32.03 -16.22
C LEU A 231 -38.36 -32.07 -17.64
N VAL A 232 -37.59 -31.60 -18.63
CA VAL A 232 -38.01 -31.56 -20.04
C VAL A 232 -37.13 -32.48 -20.87
N CYS A 233 -37.74 -33.35 -21.66
CA CYS A 233 -37.02 -34.20 -22.61
C CYS A 233 -36.52 -33.37 -23.80
N ARG A 234 -35.20 -33.17 -23.91
CA ARG A 234 -34.56 -32.51 -25.06
C ARG A 234 -33.41 -33.38 -25.58
N GLY A 235 -33.43 -33.68 -26.87
CA GLY A 235 -32.39 -34.51 -27.50
C GLY A 235 -32.35 -35.97 -27.04
N GLY A 236 -33.41 -36.46 -26.37
CA GLY A 236 -33.48 -37.83 -25.82
C GLY A 236 -33.01 -37.97 -24.37
N THR A 237 -32.63 -36.86 -23.72
CA THR A 237 -32.19 -36.80 -22.32
C THR A 237 -33.11 -35.87 -21.51
N CYS A 238 -33.36 -36.21 -20.25
CA CYS A 238 -34.15 -35.41 -19.32
C CYS A 238 -33.29 -34.36 -18.65
N LEU A 239 -33.60 -33.09 -18.88
CA LEU A 239 -32.81 -31.96 -18.38
C LEU A 239 -33.66 -31.01 -17.54
N ARG A 240 -33.02 -30.31 -16.61
CA ARG A 240 -33.63 -29.17 -15.92
C ARG A 240 -33.85 -28.04 -16.93
N PRO A 241 -34.93 -27.24 -16.79
CA PRO A 241 -35.16 -26.06 -17.62
C PRO A 241 -33.98 -25.07 -17.66
N ASP A 242 -33.11 -25.12 -16.66
CA ASP A 242 -31.94 -24.24 -16.49
C ASP A 242 -30.62 -24.83 -17.03
N ASP A 243 -30.63 -26.06 -17.59
CA ASP A 243 -29.43 -26.68 -18.14
C ASP A 243 -29.03 -25.99 -19.47
N THR A 244 -27.86 -25.36 -19.46
CA THR A 244 -27.34 -24.48 -20.51
C THR A 244 -25.91 -24.87 -20.87
N GLY A 245 -25.47 -24.58 -22.10
CA GLY A 245 -24.07 -24.72 -22.50
C GLY A 245 -23.72 -25.88 -23.46
N PHE A 246 -24.52 -26.93 -23.63
CA PHE A 246 -24.20 -28.01 -24.58
C PHE A 246 -24.73 -27.72 -26.00
N MET A 247 -24.33 -28.52 -27.00
CA MET A 247 -24.70 -28.28 -28.42
C MET A 247 -26.22 -28.18 -28.63
N GLY A 248 -26.68 -27.03 -29.13
CA GLY A 248 -28.10 -26.71 -29.34
C GLY A 248 -28.86 -26.29 -28.08
N ALA A 249 -28.20 -26.20 -26.92
CA ALA A 249 -28.76 -25.62 -25.71
C ALA A 249 -28.68 -24.08 -25.74
N PRO A 250 -29.53 -23.40 -24.96
CA PRO A 250 -29.31 -22.00 -24.65
C PRO A 250 -27.93 -21.83 -24.01
N CYS A 251 -27.28 -20.71 -24.30
CA CYS A 251 -26.03 -20.39 -23.65
C CYS A 251 -26.24 -20.20 -22.15
N SER A 252 -25.20 -20.46 -21.36
CA SER A 252 -25.28 -20.19 -19.93
C SER A 252 -25.56 -18.71 -19.66
N THR A 253 -25.96 -18.38 -18.44
CA THR A 253 -26.12 -16.98 -18.02
C THR A 253 -24.84 -16.15 -18.14
N ARG A 254 -23.68 -16.81 -18.37
CA ARG A 254 -22.38 -16.19 -18.65
C ARG A 254 -21.96 -16.27 -20.13
N GLY A 255 -22.86 -16.69 -21.03
CA GLY A 255 -22.60 -16.85 -22.45
C GLY A 255 -21.69 -18.03 -22.81
N THR A 256 -21.47 -18.97 -21.87
CA THR A 256 -20.51 -20.06 -22.06
C THR A 256 -21.16 -21.32 -22.62
N CYS A 257 -20.43 -22.03 -23.48
CA CYS A 257 -20.78 -23.34 -24.01
C CYS A 257 -19.71 -24.38 -23.65
N ASP A 258 -20.03 -25.66 -23.83
CA ASP A 258 -19.11 -26.78 -23.65
C ASP A 258 -17.89 -26.63 -24.58
N PRO A 259 -16.73 -27.17 -24.19
CA PRO A 259 -15.50 -27.06 -24.97
C PRO A 259 -15.68 -27.49 -26.44
N GLY A 260 -15.38 -26.58 -27.36
CA GLY A 260 -15.52 -26.79 -28.80
C GLY A 260 -16.80 -26.21 -29.42
N LEU A 261 -17.66 -25.60 -28.62
CA LEU A 261 -18.86 -24.89 -29.05
C LEU A 261 -18.76 -23.39 -28.72
N VAL A 262 -19.53 -22.58 -29.45
CA VAL A 262 -19.61 -21.13 -29.33
C VAL A 262 -21.06 -20.70 -29.19
N CYS A 263 -21.29 -19.66 -28.40
CA CYS A 263 -22.62 -19.11 -28.19
C CYS A 263 -23.04 -18.19 -29.34
N ASP A 264 -24.03 -18.60 -30.14
CA ASP A 264 -24.57 -17.83 -31.27
C ASP A 264 -25.89 -17.15 -30.90
N HIS A 265 -25.84 -15.82 -30.74
CA HIS A 265 -27.01 -14.97 -30.47
C HIS A 265 -27.71 -14.43 -31.73
N ARG A 266 -27.28 -14.81 -32.95
CA ARG A 266 -27.80 -14.21 -34.20
C ARG A 266 -29.25 -14.60 -34.49
N MET A 267 -29.69 -15.77 -34.04
CA MET A 267 -31.02 -16.33 -34.34
C MET A 267 -31.95 -16.39 -33.13
N ASP A 268 -31.41 -16.34 -31.90
CA ASP A 268 -32.16 -16.39 -30.65
C ASP A 268 -31.54 -15.43 -29.61
N PRO A 269 -32.33 -14.55 -28.95
CA PRO A 269 -31.81 -13.64 -27.92
C PRO A 269 -31.20 -14.36 -26.71
N SER A 270 -31.57 -15.62 -26.44
CA SER A 270 -30.97 -16.44 -25.40
C SER A 270 -29.61 -17.05 -25.79
N GLY A 271 -29.27 -17.03 -27.09
CA GLY A 271 -28.04 -17.60 -27.65
C GLY A 271 -28.07 -19.12 -27.70
N LEU A 272 -27.60 -19.73 -28.78
CA LEU A 272 -27.53 -21.19 -28.94
C LEU A 272 -26.07 -21.63 -29.07
N CYS A 273 -25.69 -22.69 -28.36
CA CYS A 273 -24.34 -23.25 -28.47
C CYS A 273 -24.18 -24.06 -29.77
N GLU A 274 -23.35 -23.58 -30.70
CA GLU A 274 -23.08 -24.19 -32.01
C GLU A 274 -21.58 -24.38 -32.26
N THR A 275 -21.18 -25.12 -33.30
CA THR A 275 -19.75 -25.22 -33.67
C THR A 275 -19.24 -23.90 -34.26
N PRO A 276 -18.01 -23.46 -33.91
CA PRO A 276 -17.44 -22.21 -34.42
C PRO A 276 -17.39 -22.18 -35.96
N PRO A 277 -17.78 -21.06 -36.61
CA PRO A 277 -17.57 -20.87 -38.04
C PRO A 277 -16.07 -20.84 -38.37
N ASP A 278 -15.69 -21.33 -39.55
CA ASP A 278 -14.28 -21.39 -40.02
C ASP A 278 -13.58 -20.02 -40.16
N ASP A 279 -14.32 -18.90 -40.07
CA ASP A 279 -13.89 -17.52 -40.33
C ASP A 279 -13.89 -16.60 -39.09
N CYS A 280 -13.45 -17.10 -37.93
CA CYS A 280 -13.27 -16.29 -36.72
C CYS A 280 -11.81 -16.28 -36.25
N GLY A 281 -11.45 -15.29 -35.42
CA GLY A 281 -10.19 -15.30 -34.68
C GLY A 281 -8.96 -14.69 -35.37
N ARG A 282 -9.08 -14.02 -36.53
CA ARG A 282 -7.95 -13.27 -37.14
C ARG A 282 -8.10 -11.77 -36.91
N ASP A 283 -7.02 -11.01 -37.11
CA ASP A 283 -7.04 -9.53 -37.00
C ASP A 283 -8.20 -8.89 -37.78
N GLY A 284 -9.01 -8.09 -37.10
CA GLY A 284 -10.21 -7.45 -37.65
C GLY A 284 -11.40 -8.39 -37.92
N GLN A 285 -11.29 -9.69 -37.64
CA GLN A 285 -12.41 -10.63 -37.68
C GLN A 285 -13.13 -10.71 -36.34
N MET A 286 -14.34 -11.28 -36.36
CA MET A 286 -15.10 -11.48 -35.15
C MET A 286 -14.42 -12.49 -34.22
N CYS A 287 -14.56 -12.26 -32.91
CA CYS A 287 -14.05 -13.19 -31.91
C CYS A 287 -14.68 -14.56 -32.08
N CYS A 288 -13.89 -15.62 -31.89
CA CYS A 288 -14.42 -16.97 -31.88
C CYS A 288 -15.28 -17.26 -30.64
N ASP A 289 -15.23 -16.42 -29.62
CA ASP A 289 -16.09 -16.48 -28.45
C ASP A 289 -16.56 -15.06 -28.11
N LEU A 290 -17.88 -14.84 -28.12
CA LEU A 290 -18.50 -13.54 -27.86
C LEU A 290 -18.55 -13.20 -26.35
N GLY A 291 -17.95 -14.04 -25.50
CA GLY A 291 -17.78 -13.85 -24.05
C GLY A 291 -16.42 -13.28 -23.60
N GLY A 292 -15.53 -12.86 -24.50
CA GLY A 292 -14.37 -12.04 -24.16
C GLY A 292 -13.18 -12.75 -23.49
N SER A 293 -13.06 -14.07 -23.59
CA SER A 293 -11.95 -14.81 -22.98
C SER A 293 -10.66 -14.76 -23.83
N GLU A 294 -9.48 -14.82 -23.17
CA GLU A 294 -8.12 -14.72 -23.75
C GLU A 294 -7.74 -15.83 -24.79
N GLY A 295 -8.70 -16.66 -25.23
CA GLY A 295 -8.50 -17.70 -26.26
C GLY A 295 -9.27 -17.48 -27.56
N SER A 296 -10.03 -16.38 -27.67
CA SER A 296 -11.00 -16.15 -28.76
C SER A 296 -10.39 -15.75 -30.11
N CYS A 297 -9.08 -15.50 -30.15
CA CYS A 297 -8.35 -14.99 -31.31
C CYS A 297 -7.02 -15.74 -31.47
N GLN A 298 -6.55 -15.93 -32.71
CA GLN A 298 -5.28 -16.60 -33.02
C GLN A 298 -4.10 -15.69 -32.68
N GLY A 299 -3.03 -16.24 -32.12
CA GLY A 299 -1.75 -15.53 -31.96
C GLY A 299 -1.76 -14.51 -30.82
N SER A 300 -1.35 -13.28 -31.10
CA SER A 300 -1.22 -12.18 -30.11
C SER A 300 -2.46 -11.31 -29.98
N PHE A 301 -3.51 -11.55 -30.77
CA PHE A 301 -4.71 -10.73 -30.81
C PHE A 301 -5.63 -10.99 -29.60
N HIS A 302 -6.26 -9.94 -29.10
CA HIS A 302 -7.22 -9.97 -27.99
C HIS A 302 -8.62 -9.70 -28.53
N CYS A 303 -9.61 -10.45 -28.04
CA CYS A 303 -11.01 -10.19 -28.37
C CYS A 303 -11.52 -8.96 -27.61
N GLN A 304 -11.95 -7.94 -28.35
CA GLN A 304 -12.59 -6.76 -27.79
C GLN A 304 -13.78 -6.31 -28.65
N PHE A 305 -14.94 -6.09 -28.01
CA PHE A 305 -16.20 -5.69 -28.66
C PHE A 305 -16.61 -6.61 -29.82
N GLY A 306 -16.33 -7.92 -29.69
CA GLY A 306 -16.64 -8.90 -30.70
C GLY A 306 -15.69 -8.91 -31.90
N SER A 307 -14.55 -8.20 -31.86
CA SER A 307 -13.49 -8.25 -32.88
C SER A 307 -12.10 -8.51 -32.30
N CYS A 308 -11.25 -9.24 -33.02
CA CYS A 308 -9.86 -9.50 -32.63
C CYS A 308 -8.97 -8.31 -32.98
N THR A 309 -8.23 -7.78 -32.00
CA THR A 309 -7.37 -6.59 -32.14
C THR A 309 -6.00 -6.78 -31.47
N ASP A 310 -5.00 -6.01 -31.88
CA ASP A 310 -3.61 -6.12 -31.40
C ASP A 310 -3.32 -5.29 -30.13
N CYS A 311 -4.35 -4.70 -29.50
CA CYS A 311 -4.20 -3.87 -28.29
C CYS A 311 -4.89 -4.54 -27.08
N ARG A 312 -4.61 -4.08 -25.86
CA ARG A 312 -5.11 -4.65 -24.60
C ARG A 312 -6.33 -3.88 -24.07
N GLY A 313 -7.41 -4.60 -23.73
CA GLY A 313 -8.60 -4.03 -23.09
C GLY A 313 -8.42 -3.71 -21.60
N PRO A 314 -9.42 -3.07 -20.97
CA PRO A 314 -9.43 -2.82 -19.53
C PRO A 314 -9.21 -4.10 -18.70
N SER A 315 -8.66 -3.98 -17.50
CA SER A 315 -8.32 -5.09 -16.59
C SER A 315 -7.14 -5.99 -17.01
N LEU A 316 -6.64 -5.87 -18.24
CA LEU A 316 -5.46 -6.60 -18.70
C LEU A 316 -4.15 -5.92 -18.28
N THR A 317 -3.15 -6.73 -18.00
CA THR A 317 -1.81 -6.26 -17.63
C THR A 317 -1.17 -5.51 -18.80
N CYS A 318 -0.58 -4.34 -18.51
CA CYS A 318 0.18 -3.56 -19.47
C CYS A 318 1.60 -3.30 -18.93
N LEU A 319 2.52 -2.93 -19.83
CA LEU A 319 3.88 -2.53 -19.47
C LEU A 319 4.03 -1.02 -19.69
N LEU A 320 4.34 -0.30 -18.61
CA LEU A 320 4.63 1.13 -18.64
C LEU A 320 5.74 1.41 -19.68
N GLY A 321 5.38 2.07 -20.78
CA GLY A 321 6.34 2.58 -21.77
C GLY A 321 6.19 2.07 -23.20
N GLY A 322 5.22 1.21 -23.54
CA GLY A 322 4.89 0.88 -24.95
C GLY A 322 6.07 0.35 -25.78
N LEU A 323 7.14 -0.12 -25.14
CA LEU A 323 8.43 -0.45 -25.78
C LEU A 323 8.36 -1.74 -26.64
N LEU A 324 7.24 -2.47 -26.60
CA LEU A 324 6.97 -3.64 -27.42
C LEU A 324 5.62 -3.47 -28.14
N PRO A 325 5.54 -3.76 -29.46
CA PRO A 325 4.27 -3.74 -30.19
C PRO A 325 3.30 -4.76 -29.56
N GLY A 326 2.03 -4.34 -29.39
CA GLY A 326 0.97 -5.17 -28.80
C GLY A 326 0.69 -4.97 -27.30
N GLN A 327 1.27 -3.94 -26.68
CA GLN A 327 1.12 -3.61 -25.25
C GLN A 327 0.41 -2.27 -25.00
N GLU A 328 -0.18 -1.68 -26.05
CA GLU A 328 -0.95 -0.44 -25.95
C GLU A 328 -2.38 -0.74 -25.51
N CYS A 329 -2.93 0.14 -24.67
CA CYS A 329 -4.29 0.02 -24.17
C CYS A 329 -5.29 0.51 -25.22
N CYS A 330 -6.33 -0.27 -25.52
CA CYS A 330 -7.31 0.06 -26.55
C CYS A 330 -8.32 1.12 -26.10
N SER A 331 -8.99 1.75 -27.08
CA SER A 331 -10.29 2.42 -26.88
C SER A 331 -10.31 3.49 -25.78
N GLY A 332 -9.21 4.23 -25.63
CA GLY A 332 -9.08 5.31 -24.66
C GLY A 332 -8.77 4.85 -23.23
N SER A 333 -8.55 3.55 -22.99
CA SER A 333 -7.98 3.08 -21.73
C SER A 333 -6.50 3.49 -21.62
N VAL A 334 -6.05 3.69 -20.39
CA VAL A 334 -4.68 4.15 -20.09
C VAL A 334 -3.98 3.09 -19.26
N CYS A 335 -2.70 2.85 -19.57
CA CYS A 335 -1.86 1.98 -18.75
C CYS A 335 -1.49 2.72 -17.46
N ARG A 336 -2.05 2.33 -16.32
CA ARG A 336 -1.75 2.95 -15.02
C ARG A 336 -1.19 1.93 -14.03
N PRO A 337 -0.36 2.37 -13.07
CA PRO A 337 0.07 1.52 -11.97
C PRO A 337 -1.16 1.09 -11.16
N ALA A 338 -1.41 -0.21 -11.07
CA ALA A 338 -2.30 -0.76 -10.05
C ALA A 338 -1.44 -1.25 -8.86
N PRO A 339 -1.99 -1.43 -7.65
CA PRO A 339 -1.23 -1.67 -6.42
C PRO A 339 -0.32 -2.92 -6.43
N LEU A 340 -0.39 -3.77 -7.46
CA LEU A 340 0.48 -4.93 -7.63
C LEU A 340 1.09 -5.05 -9.04
N ILE A 341 0.37 -4.70 -10.12
CA ILE A 341 0.82 -4.85 -11.51
C ILE A 341 0.16 -3.74 -12.37
N PRO A 342 0.87 -3.06 -13.29
CA PRO A 342 0.25 -2.06 -14.17
C PRO A 342 -0.81 -2.68 -15.08
N ARG A 343 -1.96 -2.02 -15.24
CA ARG A 343 -3.08 -2.51 -16.03
C ARG A 343 -3.66 -1.42 -16.92
N CYS A 344 -4.26 -1.82 -18.03
CA CYS A 344 -5.12 -0.95 -18.81
C CYS A 344 -6.41 -0.73 -18.03
N CYS A 345 -6.81 0.53 -17.89
CA CYS A 345 -7.99 0.90 -17.13
C CYS A 345 -8.65 2.14 -17.72
N MET A 346 -9.91 2.34 -17.36
CA MET A 346 -10.74 3.47 -17.78
C MET A 346 -10.74 4.56 -16.71
N GLY A 347 -10.57 5.81 -17.13
CA GLY A 347 -10.75 6.97 -16.26
C GLY A 347 -12.22 7.24 -15.94
N GLN A 348 -12.48 8.33 -15.21
CA GLN A 348 -13.84 8.76 -14.85
C GLN A 348 -14.76 8.81 -16.08
N GLY A 349 -15.96 8.24 -15.96
CA GLY A 349 -16.97 8.23 -17.02
C GLY A 349 -16.68 7.26 -18.18
N GLY A 350 -15.62 6.46 -18.09
CA GLY A 350 -15.41 5.34 -19.01
C GLY A 350 -16.32 4.15 -18.68
N ALA A 351 -16.71 3.38 -19.69
CA ALA A 351 -17.53 2.20 -19.50
C ALA A 351 -16.77 1.10 -18.74
N CYS A 352 -17.46 0.41 -17.83
CA CYS A 352 -16.93 -0.67 -17.02
C CYS A 352 -17.99 -1.75 -16.78
N GLU A 353 -17.54 -2.98 -16.57
CA GLU A 353 -18.38 -4.09 -16.09
C GLU A 353 -18.13 -4.36 -14.61
N ASN A 354 -16.90 -4.11 -14.16
CA ASN A 354 -16.50 -4.25 -12.76
C ASN A 354 -15.46 -3.17 -12.37
N SER A 355 -15.20 -3.02 -11.07
CA SER A 355 -14.30 -1.97 -10.57
C SER A 355 -12.83 -2.14 -10.97
N LEU A 356 -12.40 -3.32 -11.44
CA LEU A 356 -11.03 -3.50 -11.94
C LEU A 356 -10.83 -2.88 -13.34
N ASP A 357 -11.92 -2.61 -14.06
CA ASP A 357 -11.87 -1.91 -15.34
C ASP A 357 -11.56 -0.42 -15.15
N CYS A 358 -11.71 0.10 -13.93
CA CYS A 358 -11.50 1.50 -13.60
C CYS A 358 -10.08 1.74 -13.07
N CYS A 359 -9.54 2.93 -13.33
CA CYS A 359 -8.16 3.25 -12.93
C CYS A 359 -8.00 3.39 -11.42
N GLY A 360 -6.93 2.81 -10.90
CA GLY A 360 -6.55 2.91 -9.49
C GLY A 360 -7.59 2.29 -8.55
N LEU A 361 -8.13 3.10 -7.64
CA LEU A 361 -9.15 2.70 -6.67
C LEU A 361 -10.55 3.23 -6.99
N MET A 362 -10.78 3.70 -8.22
CA MET A 362 -12.11 4.04 -8.74
C MET A 362 -13.01 2.80 -8.76
N PHE A 363 -14.33 3.00 -8.71
CA PHE A 363 -15.30 1.90 -8.71
C PHE A 363 -16.25 1.98 -9.90
N CYS A 364 -16.72 0.82 -10.36
CA CYS A 364 -17.73 0.79 -11.40
C CYS A 364 -19.11 1.07 -10.80
N GLY A 365 -19.74 2.16 -11.25
CA GLY A 365 -21.07 2.57 -10.81
C GLY A 365 -22.17 1.64 -11.31
N GLY A 366 -23.37 1.73 -10.71
CA GLY A 366 -24.53 0.97 -11.16
C GLY A 366 -25.04 1.36 -12.56
N ASP A 367 -24.52 2.44 -13.13
CA ASP A 367 -24.71 2.89 -14.50
C ASP A 367 -23.71 2.27 -15.50
N GLY A 368 -22.81 1.38 -15.04
CA GLY A 368 -21.79 0.75 -15.88
C GLY A 368 -20.67 1.72 -16.28
N MET A 369 -20.45 2.78 -15.48
CA MET A 369 -19.44 3.80 -15.74
C MET A 369 -18.51 3.97 -14.53
N CYS A 370 -17.23 4.23 -14.79
CA CYS A 370 -16.23 4.43 -13.75
C CYS A 370 -16.50 5.73 -12.97
N GLN A 371 -16.74 5.59 -11.68
CA GLN A 371 -16.99 6.68 -10.76
C GLN A 371 -15.73 6.98 -9.92
N CYS A 372 -15.48 8.27 -9.75
CA CYS A 372 -14.38 8.78 -8.95
C CYS A 372 -14.63 8.59 -7.44
N GLY A 373 -13.55 8.59 -6.67
CA GLY A 373 -13.59 8.58 -5.20
C GLY A 373 -14.04 9.93 -4.64
N SER A 374 -15.01 9.89 -3.73
CA SER A 374 -15.43 11.06 -2.94
C SER A 374 -14.44 11.37 -1.82
N ASP A 375 -14.65 12.46 -1.08
CA ASP A 375 -13.87 12.76 0.12
C ASP A 375 -13.81 11.54 1.08
N GLY A 376 -12.61 11.21 1.54
CA GLY A 376 -12.29 10.05 2.37
C GLY A 376 -12.12 8.71 1.63
N SER A 377 -12.37 8.64 0.32
CA SER A 377 -12.09 7.43 -0.47
C SER A 377 -10.59 7.19 -0.61
N PHE A 378 -10.15 5.94 -0.63
CA PHE A 378 -8.74 5.64 -0.90
C PHE A 378 -8.37 5.99 -2.34
N CYS A 379 -7.13 6.42 -2.56
CA CYS A 379 -6.60 6.74 -3.87
C CYS A 379 -5.11 6.42 -3.97
N ILE A 380 -4.62 6.20 -5.18
CA ILE A 380 -3.18 6.10 -5.49
C ILE A 380 -2.70 7.36 -6.21
N ASP A 381 -3.53 7.91 -7.10
CA ASP A 381 -3.28 9.14 -7.85
C ASP A 381 -4.47 10.12 -7.80
N SER A 382 -4.19 11.42 -7.94
CA SER A 382 -5.23 12.47 -7.92
C SER A 382 -6.29 12.34 -9.01
N SER A 383 -6.01 11.65 -10.11
CA SER A 383 -7.01 11.38 -11.16
C SER A 383 -8.15 10.44 -10.71
N GLU A 384 -7.98 9.76 -9.58
CA GLU A 384 -8.98 8.86 -9.01
C GLU A 384 -10.02 9.61 -8.17
N CYS A 385 -9.73 10.85 -7.80
CA CYS A 385 -10.59 11.68 -6.96
C CYS A 385 -11.56 12.50 -7.80
N CYS A 386 -12.75 12.73 -7.25
CA CYS A 386 -13.76 13.57 -7.91
C CYS A 386 -13.30 15.02 -8.02
N GLU A 387 -13.97 15.76 -8.91
CA GLU A 387 -13.73 17.18 -9.13
C GLU A 387 -13.69 17.94 -7.79
N GLY A 388 -12.63 18.74 -7.60
CA GLY A 388 -12.39 19.49 -6.35
C GLY A 388 -11.65 18.71 -5.26
N SER A 389 -11.24 17.46 -5.51
CA SER A 389 -10.48 16.63 -4.57
C SER A 389 -9.15 16.17 -5.17
N THR A 390 -8.13 15.97 -4.32
CA THR A 390 -6.80 15.46 -4.70
C THR A 390 -6.43 14.27 -3.83
N CYS A 391 -5.56 13.39 -4.33
CA CYS A 391 -5.13 12.25 -3.55
C CYS A 391 -4.07 12.64 -2.53
N GLN A 392 -4.42 12.60 -1.24
CA GLN A 392 -3.58 13.02 -0.13
C GLN A 392 -3.46 11.90 0.90
N THR A 393 -2.24 11.43 1.18
CA THR A 393 -2.02 10.34 2.16
C THR A 393 -2.88 9.11 1.84
N PHE A 394 -2.94 8.73 0.56
CA PHE A 394 -3.77 7.65 0.04
C PHE A 394 -5.28 7.84 0.23
N MET A 395 -5.76 9.07 0.45
CA MET A 395 -7.18 9.40 0.55
C MET A 395 -7.54 10.64 -0.27
N CYS A 396 -8.64 10.60 -1.00
CA CYS A 396 -9.20 11.77 -1.67
C CYS A 396 -9.65 12.77 -0.62
N ARG A 397 -9.11 13.98 -0.69
CA ARG A 397 -9.49 15.10 0.18
C ARG A 397 -9.77 16.34 -0.66
N PRO A 398 -10.63 17.26 -0.20
CA PRO A 398 -10.85 18.53 -0.87
C PRO A 398 -9.50 19.21 -1.08
N ALA A 399 -9.26 19.70 -2.31
CA ALA A 399 -8.04 20.41 -2.67
C ALA A 399 -7.78 21.64 -1.77
N GLU A 400 -8.82 22.11 -1.07
CA GLU A 400 -8.79 23.30 -0.20
C GLU A 400 -8.19 23.04 1.19
N THR A 401 -8.09 21.78 1.64
CA THR A 401 -7.58 21.45 2.98
C THR A 401 -6.15 20.91 2.91
N MET A 402 -5.20 21.86 2.97
CA MET A 402 -3.76 21.75 3.21
C MET A 402 -2.80 21.64 2.01
N THR A 403 -2.14 22.78 1.82
CA THR A 403 -0.71 22.95 1.51
C THR A 403 -0.30 22.63 0.08
N MET A 404 -0.80 23.43 -0.86
CA MET A 404 0.16 24.03 -1.79
C MET A 404 1.22 24.70 -0.92
N CYS A 405 2.47 24.41 -1.22
CA CYS A 405 3.57 25.23 -0.76
C CYS A 405 3.19 26.73 -0.81
N LEU A 406 3.67 27.50 0.15
CA LEU A 406 3.45 28.92 0.25
C LEU A 406 4.02 29.59 -1.01
N GLU A 407 3.16 30.34 -1.69
CA GLU A 407 3.51 31.14 -2.85
C GLU A 407 4.39 32.33 -2.44
N GLU A 408 4.93 33.01 -3.45
CA GLU A 408 5.75 34.20 -3.25
C GLU A 408 5.03 35.26 -2.39
N ARG A 409 5.77 35.93 -1.51
CA ARG A 409 5.30 36.91 -0.52
C ARG A 409 4.42 36.35 0.61
N ALA A 410 4.15 35.05 0.65
CA ALA A 410 3.45 34.47 1.79
C ALA A 410 4.38 34.35 3.01
N SER A 411 3.86 34.69 4.19
CA SER A 411 4.59 34.57 5.45
C SER A 411 4.94 33.12 5.77
N CYS A 412 6.22 32.86 6.03
CA CYS A 412 6.75 31.53 6.24
C CYS A 412 7.58 31.46 7.53
N THR A 413 7.70 30.27 8.10
CA THR A 413 8.63 30.02 9.22
C THR A 413 9.84 29.20 8.81
N SER A 414 9.72 28.41 7.74
CA SER A 414 10.77 27.54 7.20
C SER A 414 10.73 27.47 5.66
N SER A 415 11.88 27.25 5.01
CA SER A 415 11.93 27.15 3.54
C SER A 415 11.19 25.94 2.98
N SER A 416 10.93 24.91 3.80
CA SER A 416 10.12 23.75 3.41
C SER A 416 8.63 24.06 3.23
N GLU A 417 8.18 25.21 3.74
CA GLU A 417 6.81 25.67 3.52
C GLU A 417 6.65 26.33 2.15
N CYS A 418 7.72 26.85 1.55
CA CYS A 418 7.67 27.62 0.30
C CYS A 418 7.64 26.74 -0.95
N CYS A 419 7.10 27.27 -2.05
CA CYS A 419 7.06 26.53 -3.30
C CYS A 419 8.43 26.25 -3.90
N ALA A 420 8.49 25.21 -4.75
CA ALA A 420 9.73 24.80 -5.40
C ALA A 420 10.38 26.01 -6.11
N GLY A 421 11.63 26.31 -5.75
CA GLY A 421 12.37 27.49 -6.23
C GLY A 421 12.32 28.70 -5.30
N LEU A 422 11.41 28.73 -4.33
CA LEU A 422 11.31 29.78 -3.32
C LEU A 422 12.02 29.36 -2.02
N SER A 423 12.57 30.33 -1.32
CA SER A 423 13.15 30.17 0.01
C SER A 423 12.44 31.04 1.02
N CYS A 424 12.35 30.56 2.26
CA CYS A 424 11.84 31.38 3.35
C CYS A 424 12.96 32.28 3.85
N SER A 425 12.86 33.58 3.51
CA SER A 425 13.86 34.57 3.89
C SER A 425 13.23 35.89 4.30
N GLU A 426 14.04 36.73 4.91
CA GLU A 426 13.67 38.13 5.12
C GLU A 426 13.78 38.87 3.79
N THR A 427 12.73 39.63 3.45
CA THR A 427 12.71 40.57 2.33
C THR A 427 12.51 41.97 2.89
N ARG A 428 12.91 42.97 2.10
CA ARG A 428 12.62 44.38 2.39
C ARG A 428 11.99 45.04 1.17
N THR A 429 10.86 45.70 1.38
CA THR A 429 10.25 46.55 0.35
C THR A 429 11.06 47.81 0.08
N GLU A 430 11.76 48.33 1.10
CA GLU A 430 12.70 49.45 0.98
C GLU A 430 13.89 49.29 1.96
N PRO A 431 15.05 49.92 1.71
CA PRO A 431 16.25 49.77 2.54
C PRO A 431 16.01 50.06 4.03
N THR A 432 15.09 50.98 4.34
CA THR A 432 14.77 51.41 5.71
C THR A 432 13.57 50.67 6.33
N ALA A 433 12.87 49.82 5.57
CA ALA A 433 11.74 49.06 6.07
C ALA A 433 12.23 47.90 6.97
N PRO A 434 11.48 47.56 8.04
CA PRO A 434 11.78 46.38 8.83
C PRO A 434 11.66 45.12 7.96
N PRO A 435 12.59 44.16 8.09
CA PRO A 435 12.53 42.92 7.31
C PRO A 435 11.27 42.12 7.63
N VAL A 436 10.64 41.54 6.61
CA VAL A 436 9.50 40.63 6.74
C VAL A 436 9.93 39.25 6.27
N ARG A 437 9.64 38.22 7.06
CA ARG A 437 9.95 36.83 6.68
C ARG A 437 8.85 36.27 5.80
N GLN A 438 9.17 35.98 4.54
CA GLN A 438 8.25 35.48 3.53
C GLN A 438 8.96 34.57 2.52
N CYS A 439 8.17 33.85 1.72
CA CYS A 439 8.69 33.10 0.59
C CYS A 439 9.12 34.05 -0.52
N CYS A 440 10.35 33.88 -0.99
CA CYS A 440 10.98 34.75 -1.98
C CYS A 440 11.93 33.95 -2.90
N SER A 441 12.26 34.59 -4.01
CA SER A 441 13.07 34.09 -5.11
C SER A 441 14.57 34.23 -4.82
N GLY A 442 15.34 33.16 -5.08
CA GLY A 442 16.80 33.11 -4.88
C GLY A 442 17.58 33.79 -6.02
N GLY A 443 18.91 33.77 -5.96
CA GLY A 443 19.72 34.23 -7.10
C GLY A 443 19.40 33.45 -8.39
N SER A 444 19.31 34.16 -9.52
CA SER A 444 19.03 33.61 -10.86
C SER A 444 17.65 32.96 -11.03
N THR A 445 16.68 33.28 -10.17
CA THR A 445 15.28 32.87 -10.34
C THR A 445 14.43 34.01 -10.87
N ALA A 446 13.32 33.69 -11.54
CA ALA A 446 12.44 34.68 -12.13
C ALA A 446 11.82 35.60 -11.07
N CYS A 447 11.61 36.87 -11.42
CA CYS A 447 10.96 37.88 -10.59
C CYS A 447 10.23 38.92 -11.46
N GLU A 448 9.26 39.61 -10.87
CA GLU A 448 8.59 40.76 -11.50
C GLU A 448 9.05 42.09 -10.87
N GLU A 449 9.33 42.08 -9.57
CA GLU A 449 9.71 43.23 -8.76
C GLU A 449 10.86 42.89 -7.79
N ASN A 450 11.56 43.91 -7.26
CA ASN A 450 12.63 43.68 -6.29
C ASN A 450 12.15 42.97 -5.01
N GLU A 451 10.87 43.10 -4.66
CA GLU A 451 10.27 42.50 -3.47
C GLU A 451 10.08 40.99 -3.56
N ASP A 452 10.16 40.46 -4.78
CA ASP A 452 10.10 39.03 -5.09
C ASP A 452 11.42 38.35 -4.70
N CYS A 453 12.53 39.08 -4.79
CA CYS A 453 13.86 38.57 -4.50
C CYS A 453 14.14 38.53 -3.00
N CYS A 454 14.81 37.46 -2.55
CA CYS A 454 15.22 37.33 -1.16
C CYS A 454 16.25 38.40 -0.75
N GLY A 455 16.10 38.93 0.46
CA GLY A 455 17.04 39.88 1.06
C GLY A 455 17.17 41.19 0.29
N ARG A 456 18.39 41.50 -0.18
CA ARG A 456 18.74 42.74 -0.87
C ARG A 456 18.96 42.57 -2.38
N MET A 457 18.67 41.38 -2.92
CA MET A 457 18.77 41.14 -4.35
C MET A 457 17.82 42.05 -5.14
N LEU A 458 18.22 42.39 -6.37
CA LEU A 458 17.42 43.23 -7.27
C LEU A 458 16.88 42.39 -8.42
N CYS A 459 15.66 42.69 -8.85
CA CYS A 459 15.07 42.10 -10.03
C CYS A 459 15.55 42.87 -11.26
N GLU A 460 16.49 42.29 -12.02
CA GLU A 460 16.97 42.88 -13.27
C GLU A 460 16.74 41.89 -14.42
N ASP A 461 16.18 42.40 -15.52
CA ASP A 461 15.81 41.60 -16.70
C ASP A 461 14.88 40.41 -16.40
N GLY A 462 14.06 40.52 -15.35
CA GLY A 462 13.09 39.49 -14.94
C GLY A 462 13.71 38.37 -14.11
N GLU A 463 14.95 38.53 -13.64
CA GLU A 463 15.63 37.57 -12.77
C GLU A 463 16.27 38.26 -11.55
N CYS A 464 16.23 37.59 -10.41
CA CYS A 464 16.87 38.05 -9.18
C CYS A 464 18.38 37.99 -9.33
N GLN A 465 19.02 39.15 -9.41
CA GLN A 465 20.47 39.26 -9.50
C GLN A 465 21.07 38.97 -8.13
N CYS A 466 21.92 37.95 -8.09
CA CYS A 466 22.76 37.71 -6.93
C CYS A 466 23.74 38.87 -6.73
N ILE A 467 24.22 38.98 -5.51
CA ILE A 467 25.09 40.03 -5.02
C ILE A 467 26.53 39.57 -5.20
N GLU A 468 27.30 40.34 -5.97
CA GLU A 468 28.71 40.09 -6.17
C GLU A 468 29.49 40.18 -4.84
N ARG A 469 30.71 39.62 -4.86
CA ARG A 469 31.65 39.69 -3.74
C ARG A 469 31.82 41.13 -3.23
N ASP A 470 31.92 41.26 -1.91
CA ASP A 470 31.95 42.53 -1.17
C ASP A 470 30.63 43.33 -1.19
N GLY A 471 29.60 42.85 -1.89
CA GLY A 471 28.26 43.41 -1.88
C GLY A 471 27.51 43.14 -0.57
N LEU A 472 26.51 43.97 -0.28
CA LEU A 472 25.69 43.91 0.93
C LEU A 472 24.71 42.74 0.87
N CYS A 473 24.76 41.83 1.83
CA CYS A 473 23.83 40.70 1.91
C CYS A 473 23.22 40.61 3.30
N ASP A 474 22.02 40.05 3.40
CA ASP A 474 21.42 39.66 4.67
C ASP A 474 21.51 38.13 4.90
N ARG A 475 21.71 37.30 3.86
CA ARG A 475 21.85 35.83 3.93
C ARG A 475 22.65 35.26 2.76
N ASP A 476 23.12 34.02 2.91
CA ASP A 476 23.94 33.33 1.90
C ASP A 476 23.29 33.22 0.53
N ILE A 477 21.95 33.06 0.49
CA ILE A 477 21.20 32.91 -0.78
C ILE A 477 21.30 34.14 -1.68
N GLU A 478 21.70 35.28 -1.13
CA GLU A 478 21.88 36.51 -1.89
C GLU A 478 23.21 36.54 -2.63
N CYS A 479 24.20 35.76 -2.23
CA CYS A 479 25.55 35.85 -2.78
C CYS A 479 25.71 35.02 -4.06
N CYS A 480 26.50 35.54 -5.00
CA CYS A 480 26.76 34.85 -6.26
C CYS A 480 27.71 33.66 -6.09
N GLY A 481 27.40 32.56 -6.80
CA GLY A 481 28.27 31.37 -6.84
C GLY A 481 28.34 30.64 -5.51
N ASP A 482 29.55 30.37 -5.04
CA ASP A 482 29.82 29.69 -3.76
C ASP A 482 30.14 30.68 -2.62
N ASP A 483 29.96 31.98 -2.86
CA ASP A 483 30.14 33.00 -1.83
C ASP A 483 29.00 32.89 -0.79
N ILE A 484 29.31 33.21 0.47
CA ILE A 484 28.37 33.19 1.59
C ILE A 484 28.28 34.58 2.23
N CYS A 485 27.20 34.82 2.97
CA CYS A 485 27.00 36.11 3.61
C CYS A 485 27.66 36.14 4.98
N LEU A 486 28.78 36.86 5.08
CA LEU A 486 29.60 36.96 6.29
C LEU A 486 29.57 38.40 6.80
N ALA A 487 29.02 38.59 8.00
CA ALA A 487 28.87 39.90 8.64
C ALA A 487 28.28 40.99 7.72
N GLY A 488 27.30 40.61 6.89
CA GLY A 488 26.61 41.52 5.99
C GLY A 488 27.30 41.77 4.64
N SER A 489 28.32 40.98 4.30
CA SER A 489 29.04 41.07 3.03
C SER A 489 29.20 39.70 2.37
N CYS A 490 29.01 39.63 1.06
CA CYS A 490 29.29 38.40 0.30
C CYS A 490 30.81 38.17 0.23
N GLN A 491 31.25 36.98 0.64
CA GLN A 491 32.66 36.60 0.76
C GLN A 491 32.84 35.11 0.43
N ASP A 492 34.06 34.70 0.07
CA ASP A 492 34.39 33.29 -0.15
C ASP A 492 34.31 32.52 1.18
N GLY A 493 33.39 31.55 1.25
CA GLY A 493 33.11 30.76 2.45
C GLY A 493 33.84 29.44 2.55
N MET A 494 34.66 29.08 1.56
CA MET A 494 35.23 27.73 1.51
C MET A 494 36.38 27.55 2.51
N GLY A 495 36.14 26.69 3.51
CA GLY A 495 37.19 26.20 4.42
C GLY A 495 37.53 27.12 5.58
N CYS A 496 36.64 28.04 5.94
CA CYS A 496 36.77 28.95 7.07
C CYS A 496 35.53 28.92 7.97
N GLN A 497 35.63 29.49 9.17
CA GLN A 497 34.64 29.57 10.23
C GLN A 497 33.85 30.90 10.13
N ARG A 498 32.53 30.81 10.28
CA ARG A 498 31.58 31.94 10.25
C ARG A 498 31.56 32.70 11.58
N GLU A 499 30.91 33.87 11.60
CA GLU A 499 30.67 34.59 12.85
C GLU A 499 30.02 33.68 13.91
N THR A 500 30.40 33.87 15.18
CA THR A 500 30.01 33.07 16.35
C THR A 500 30.55 31.65 16.41
N GLU A 501 31.12 31.11 15.32
CA GLU A 501 31.75 29.79 15.34
C GLU A 501 33.08 29.83 16.11
N THR A 502 33.41 28.70 16.75
CA THR A 502 34.64 28.58 17.53
C THR A 502 35.85 28.52 16.60
N CYS A 503 36.92 29.20 16.96
CA CYS A 503 38.13 29.29 16.15
C CYS A 503 39.40 29.04 16.96
N ASP A 504 40.46 28.58 16.29
CA ASP A 504 41.81 28.58 16.85
C ASP A 504 42.53 29.91 16.50
N PRO A 505 42.95 30.71 17.50
CA PRO A 505 43.64 31.98 17.26
C PRO A 505 45.00 31.83 16.54
N THR A 506 45.52 30.60 16.44
CA THR A 506 46.78 30.32 15.74
C THR A 506 46.60 29.87 14.28
N ALA A 507 45.41 29.44 13.89
CA ALA A 507 45.15 28.82 12.59
C ALA A 507 44.45 29.76 11.58
N ASN A 508 44.10 30.99 11.97
CA ASN A 508 43.49 32.00 11.10
C ASN A 508 42.25 31.47 10.36
N GLU A 509 41.38 30.80 11.10
CA GLU A 509 40.28 30.00 10.56
C GLU A 509 39.06 30.84 10.19
N CYS A 510 38.96 32.09 10.64
CA CYS A 510 37.77 32.92 10.42
C CYS A 510 37.69 33.47 8.99
N CYS A 511 36.48 33.52 8.42
CA CYS A 511 36.27 33.96 7.05
C CYS A 511 36.43 35.49 6.85
N GLY A 512 37.08 35.89 5.75
CA GLY A 512 37.10 37.28 5.30
C GLY A 512 37.67 38.27 6.33
N ALA A 513 36.87 39.27 6.72
CA ALA A 513 37.23 40.29 7.70
C ALA A 513 36.98 39.86 9.16
N LEU A 514 36.48 38.64 9.39
CA LEU A 514 36.31 38.10 10.73
C LEU A 514 37.68 37.83 11.36
N ARG A 515 37.76 38.02 12.67
CA ARG A 515 38.91 37.64 13.47
C ARG A 515 38.53 36.68 14.57
N CYS A 516 39.50 35.89 14.99
CA CYS A 516 39.34 35.01 16.13
C CYS A 516 39.56 35.80 17.44
N ALA A 517 38.49 36.18 18.11
CA ALA A 517 38.57 36.94 19.36
C ALA A 517 38.25 36.06 20.56
N ARG A 518 38.95 36.30 21.67
CA ARG A 518 38.72 35.58 22.93
C ARG A 518 37.66 36.29 23.77
N SER A 519 36.66 35.55 24.23
CA SER A 519 35.78 36.01 25.31
C SER A 519 36.55 35.98 26.64
N ILE A 520 36.50 37.08 27.38
CA ILE A 520 37.07 37.19 28.73
C ILE A 520 36.30 36.28 29.70
N ARG A 521 34.98 36.11 29.50
CA ARG A 521 34.12 35.26 30.35
C ARG A 521 34.20 33.78 30.01
N GLU A 522 34.14 33.42 28.74
CA GLU A 522 33.91 32.02 28.34
C GLU A 522 35.19 31.25 28.00
N SER A 523 36.35 31.92 27.94
CA SER A 523 37.64 31.35 27.55
C SER A 523 37.71 30.71 26.16
N SER A 524 36.57 30.56 25.48
CA SER A 524 36.42 30.22 24.08
C SER A 524 36.87 31.39 23.20
N HIS A 525 37.33 31.05 22.00
CA HIS A 525 37.55 32.03 20.94
C HIS A 525 36.47 31.82 19.89
N SER A 526 35.88 32.90 19.40
CA SER A 526 34.90 32.88 18.34
C SER A 526 35.26 33.87 17.24
N CYS A 527 34.82 33.57 16.03
CA CYS A 527 34.94 34.48 14.91
C CYS A 527 33.92 35.61 15.04
N CYS A 528 34.38 36.84 14.87
CA CYS A 528 33.56 38.04 14.97
C CYS A 528 34.22 39.20 14.23
N VAL A 529 33.48 40.27 13.98
CA VAL A 529 33.98 41.47 13.32
C VAL A 529 34.44 42.55 14.31
N ASP A 530 35.44 43.31 13.89
CA ASP A 530 36.06 44.38 14.67
C ASP A 530 35.27 45.70 14.59
N ARG A 531 35.66 46.66 15.43
CA ARG A 531 35.09 48.01 15.41
C ARG A 531 35.18 48.64 14.01
N GLY A 532 34.08 49.23 13.56
CA GLY A 532 33.98 49.91 12.26
C GLY A 532 33.88 48.96 11.06
N VAL A 533 33.92 47.65 11.30
CA VAL A 533 33.59 46.64 10.29
C VAL A 533 32.08 46.41 10.29
N ARG A 534 31.55 45.97 9.14
CA ARG A 534 30.12 45.77 8.96
C ARG A 534 29.55 44.65 9.83
N CYS A 535 28.29 44.82 10.22
CA CYS A 535 27.53 43.85 11.00
C CYS A 535 26.03 43.93 10.65
N ARG A 536 25.30 42.85 10.91
CA ARG A 536 23.83 42.77 10.84
C ARG A 536 23.23 42.79 12.25
N THR A 537 23.88 42.10 13.18
CA THR A 537 23.42 41.99 14.56
C THR A 537 24.56 42.25 15.53
N ALA A 538 24.22 42.54 16.80
CA ALA A 538 25.24 42.67 17.84
C ALA A 538 26.06 41.39 18.06
N ALA A 539 25.52 40.21 17.69
CA ALA A 539 26.24 38.93 17.82
C ALA A 539 27.38 38.79 16.80
N ASP A 540 27.35 39.55 15.71
CA ASP A 540 28.42 39.55 14.70
C ASP A 540 29.67 40.27 15.24
N CYS A 541 29.46 41.23 16.14
CA CYS A 541 30.52 42.06 16.72
C CYS A 541 31.28 41.32 17.82
N CYS A 542 32.59 41.54 17.89
CA CYS A 542 33.39 40.95 18.96
C CYS A 542 32.99 41.47 20.35
N GLY A 543 32.87 40.55 21.31
CA GLY A 543 32.56 40.84 22.71
C GLY A 543 31.18 41.48 22.89
N ASN A 544 31.12 42.57 23.64
CA ASN A 544 29.87 43.31 23.93
C ASN A 544 29.64 44.50 22.98
N MET A 545 30.39 44.61 21.89
CA MET A 545 30.14 45.65 20.89
C MET A 545 28.72 45.54 20.33
N THR A 546 28.13 46.68 19.97
CA THR A 546 26.79 46.74 19.38
C THR A 546 26.85 47.07 17.91
N CYS A 547 26.00 46.42 17.13
CA CYS A 547 25.83 46.81 15.73
C CYS A 547 24.97 48.07 15.66
N ASP A 548 25.54 49.18 15.18
CA ASP A 548 24.76 50.40 14.92
C ASP A 548 23.98 50.21 13.62
N MET A 549 22.68 50.01 13.74
CA MET A 549 21.77 49.79 12.61
C MET A 549 21.70 50.98 11.64
N THR A 550 22.20 52.16 12.02
CA THR A 550 22.25 53.34 11.14
C THR A 550 23.44 53.28 10.19
N THR A 551 24.59 52.83 10.71
CA THR A 551 25.84 52.75 9.96
C THR A 551 26.16 51.34 9.49
N GLU A 552 25.41 50.35 9.96
CA GLU A 552 25.63 48.90 9.77
C GLU A 552 27.06 48.48 10.17
N THR A 553 27.63 49.10 11.22
CA THR A 553 28.99 48.81 11.70
C THR A 553 29.07 48.56 13.19
N CYS A 554 30.04 47.76 13.60
CA CYS A 554 30.28 47.48 15.01
C CYS A 554 30.81 48.72 15.72
N THR A 555 30.10 49.14 16.76
CA THR A 555 30.43 50.30 17.59
C THR A 555 30.98 49.85 18.93
N ALA A 556 32.00 50.58 19.39
CA ALA A 556 32.62 50.33 20.67
C ALA A 556 31.65 50.63 21.83
N VAL A 557 31.86 49.90 22.92
CA VAL A 557 31.17 50.03 24.18
C VAL A 557 31.70 51.28 24.91
N PRO A 558 30.82 52.21 25.31
CA PRO A 558 31.23 53.44 25.97
C PRO A 558 31.76 53.18 27.39
N THR A 559 32.51 54.14 27.92
CA THR A 559 33.06 54.06 29.28
C THR A 559 31.97 53.80 30.33
N GLY A 560 32.22 52.85 31.24
CA GLY A 560 31.32 52.46 32.33
C GLY A 560 30.34 51.33 31.98
N MET A 561 30.26 50.92 30.71
CA MET A 561 29.42 49.81 30.26
C MET A 561 30.17 48.46 30.32
N PRO A 562 29.44 47.34 30.42
CA PRO A 562 30.05 46.01 30.52
C PRO A 562 30.77 45.62 29.23
N CYS A 563 31.93 44.98 29.36
CA CYS A 563 32.74 44.49 28.25
C CYS A 563 33.10 43.01 28.44
N ASP A 564 33.43 42.35 27.34
CA ASP A 564 33.80 40.93 27.27
C ASP A 564 35.05 40.67 26.43
N SER A 565 35.58 41.66 25.70
CA SER A 565 36.91 41.61 25.10
C SER A 565 37.69 42.91 25.31
N VAL A 566 39.03 42.82 25.19
CA VAL A 566 39.92 43.99 25.29
C VAL A 566 39.67 45.05 24.22
N ASN A 567 39.00 44.67 23.13
CA ASN A 567 38.74 45.53 21.99
C ASN A 567 37.30 46.08 21.97
N ASP A 568 36.52 45.77 23.00
CA ASP A 568 35.12 46.23 23.07
C ASP A 568 35.03 47.72 23.29
N CYS A 569 36.01 48.29 24.00
CA CYS A 569 35.93 49.64 24.52
C CYS A 569 36.40 50.70 23.52
N GLU A 570 35.93 51.93 23.71
CA GLU A 570 36.36 53.09 22.93
C GLU A 570 37.88 53.35 23.04
N ASP A 571 38.43 54.09 22.07
CA ASP A 571 39.86 54.41 22.06
C ASP A 571 40.30 55.10 23.36
N GLY A 572 41.37 54.59 23.97
CA GLY A 572 41.86 55.09 25.24
C GLY A 572 41.11 54.56 26.47
N VAL A 573 40.24 53.56 26.30
CA VAL A 573 39.51 52.87 27.36
C VAL A 573 39.81 51.37 27.26
N SER A 574 40.04 50.71 28.39
CA SER A 574 40.37 49.28 28.44
C SER A 574 39.31 48.49 29.19
N CYS A 575 39.03 47.27 28.73
CA CYS A 575 38.16 46.36 29.46
C CYS A 575 38.87 45.85 30.72
N ALA A 576 38.33 46.18 31.89
CA ALA A 576 38.94 45.84 33.18
C ALA A 576 37.90 45.36 34.19
N GLU A 577 38.30 44.47 35.10
CA GLU A 577 37.43 44.06 36.21
C GLU A 577 36.99 45.26 37.04
N SER A 578 35.70 45.28 37.36
CA SER A 578 35.08 46.32 38.15
C SER A 578 35.68 46.36 39.56
N MET A 579 35.94 45.18 40.11
CA MET A 579 36.72 44.92 41.33
C MET A 579 37.46 43.58 41.15
N PRO A 580 38.68 43.41 41.70
CA PRO A 580 39.44 42.17 41.59
C PRO A 580 38.62 40.96 42.08
N GLY A 581 38.39 39.99 41.20
CA GLY A 581 37.66 38.75 41.50
C GLY A 581 36.14 38.89 41.54
N ALA A 582 35.58 40.02 41.12
CA ALA A 582 34.12 40.20 41.02
C ALA A 582 33.53 39.47 39.80
N GLY A 583 34.34 39.16 38.78
CA GLY A 583 33.87 38.57 37.52
C GLY A 583 33.11 39.53 36.60
N ASP A 584 32.85 40.77 37.04
CA ASP A 584 32.20 41.82 36.25
C ASP A 584 33.22 42.74 35.59
N TRP A 585 33.28 42.73 34.26
CA TRP A 585 34.20 43.53 33.46
C TRP A 585 33.51 44.76 32.86
N THR A 586 34.13 45.93 32.97
CA THR A 586 33.60 47.20 32.43
C THR A 586 34.68 48.01 31.71
N CYS A 587 34.27 48.79 30.71
CA CYS A 587 35.15 49.70 29.99
C CYS A 587 35.59 50.86 30.90
N ARG A 588 36.90 50.97 31.17
CA ARG A 588 37.47 51.99 32.06
C ARG A 588 38.64 52.74 31.43
N ALA A 589 38.64 54.06 31.60
CA ALA A 589 39.79 54.89 31.25
C ALA A 589 41.00 54.50 32.13
N PRO A 590 42.23 54.53 31.59
CA PRO A 590 43.44 54.29 32.36
C PRO A 590 43.55 55.33 33.47
N THR A 591 43.71 54.86 34.71
CA THR A 591 43.91 55.68 35.91
C THR A 591 45.33 56.19 36.05
#